data_AF-A0A928Q3S8-F1
#
_entry.id   AF-A0A928Q3S8-F1
#
_cell.length_a   1.000
_cell.length_b   1.000
_cell.length_c   1.000
_cell.angle_alpha   90.00
_cell.angle_beta   90.00
_cell.angle_gamma   90.00
#
_symmetry.space_group_name_H-M   'P 1'
#
loop_
_entity.id
_entity.type
_entity.pdbx_description
1 polymer ?
#
loop_
_entity_poly.entity_id
_entity_poly.type
_entity_poly.pdbx_seq_one_letter_code
_entity_poly.pdbx_strand_id
1 'polypeptide(L)'
;MEYEIRRLWIDRDPRQKQLWQNLLQSGGIRPEAAISYCAGLFFEDRLVATGSLYQNIIKCVAVSPAHQGGKAVSILLSHLLSTVMENGSSSCYVYTKPQAARSFEELGFSELARVDDQLVFMERAIYGFPQYLKDLERQRVPGRAAGIVMNANPFTLGHRYLAERAARENETLHLFVLSEELSAFPAATRLELVRRGVQHLPNVRVHPTGDYMVSAKTFPSYFLKEDVQVAKVQATLDAILFRDHIAPAAGITRRYVGEEPLSPVTQLYNESMKEVFHGAIDLVILPRVEQGGNVISASRVRDLLRRGKTEEAKELVPESTYAYLISPEGKALIQKLQQEG
;
A
#
# COMPACT_ATOMS: atom_id res chain seq x y z
N MET A 1 -34.55 20.09 13.67
CA MET A 1 -33.36 20.64 12.97
C MET A 1 -32.57 19.46 12.45
N GLU A 2 -32.34 19.43 11.15
CA GLU A 2 -31.88 18.25 10.43
C GLU A 2 -30.42 18.43 10.01
N TYR A 3 -29.68 17.33 9.96
CA TYR A 3 -28.32 17.34 9.42
C TYR A 3 -28.39 17.37 7.90
N GLU A 4 -27.55 18.19 7.27
CA GLU A 4 -27.46 18.29 5.82
C GLU A 4 -26.07 17.87 5.34
N ILE A 5 -26.00 16.93 4.40
CA ILE A 5 -24.74 16.54 3.76
C ILE A 5 -24.52 17.42 2.52
N ARG A 6 -23.33 18.03 2.44
CA ARG A 6 -22.90 18.84 1.29
C ARG A 6 -21.53 18.36 0.83
N ARG A 7 -21.30 18.31 -0.49
CA ARG A 7 -19.96 18.14 -1.05
C ARG A 7 -19.13 19.39 -0.74
N LEU A 8 -17.90 19.20 -0.25
CA LEU A 8 -16.91 20.25 -0.08
C LEU A 8 -15.93 20.25 -1.25
N TRP A 9 -15.85 21.37 -1.96
CA TRP A 9 -14.95 21.61 -3.10
C TRP A 9 -13.61 22.17 -2.64
N ILE A 10 -12.89 21.43 -1.79
CA ILE A 10 -11.65 21.87 -1.15
C ILE A 10 -10.49 22.14 -2.11
N ASP A 11 -10.61 21.67 -3.36
CA ASP A 11 -9.68 21.91 -4.48
C ASP A 11 -9.96 23.22 -5.24
N ARG A 12 -11.18 23.75 -5.14
CA ARG A 12 -11.66 24.90 -5.95
C ARG A 12 -12.12 26.09 -5.12
N ASP A 13 -12.56 25.86 -3.89
CA ASP A 13 -13.07 26.89 -2.98
C ASP A 13 -12.17 27.00 -1.73
N PRO A 14 -11.34 28.06 -1.64
CA PRO A 14 -10.47 28.31 -0.50
C PRO A 14 -11.22 28.44 0.83
N ARG A 15 -12.48 28.93 0.83
CA ARG A 15 -13.27 29.08 2.05
C ARG A 15 -13.71 27.73 2.59
N GLN A 16 -14.19 26.85 1.71
CA GLN A 16 -14.54 25.47 2.08
C GLN A 16 -13.31 24.69 2.53
N LYS A 17 -12.16 24.90 1.86
CA LYS A 17 -10.88 24.32 2.29
C LYS A 17 -10.51 24.77 3.71
N GLN A 18 -10.62 26.06 4.01
CA GLN A 18 -10.32 26.57 5.36
C GLN A 18 -11.27 26.00 6.42
N LEU A 19 -12.57 25.91 6.13
CA LEU A 19 -13.56 25.31 7.04
C LEU A 19 -13.22 23.84 7.35
N TRP A 20 -12.90 23.07 6.31
CA TRP A 20 -12.45 21.69 6.41
C TRP A 20 -11.19 21.57 7.28
N GLN A 21 -10.16 22.37 6.99
CA GLN A 21 -8.90 22.36 7.73
C GLN A 21 -9.09 22.70 9.21
N ASN A 22 -9.92 23.69 9.52
CA ASN A 22 -10.21 24.09 10.91
C ASN A 22 -10.87 22.95 11.70
N LEU A 23 -11.85 22.25 11.09
CA LEU A 23 -12.50 21.11 11.75
C LEU A 23 -11.53 19.94 11.94
N LEU A 24 -10.70 19.62 10.94
CA LEU A 24 -9.66 18.58 11.08
C LEU A 24 -8.69 18.92 12.21
N GLN A 25 -8.22 20.16 12.28
CA GLN A 25 -7.30 20.62 13.32
C GLN A 25 -7.92 20.47 14.72
N SER A 26 -9.21 20.73 14.88
CA SER A 26 -9.92 20.53 16.14
C SER A 26 -9.97 19.05 16.58
N GLY A 27 -9.91 18.11 15.63
CA GLY A 27 -9.81 16.67 15.87
C GLY A 27 -8.37 16.14 15.97
N GLY A 28 -7.36 17.02 15.92
CA GLY A 28 -5.96 16.63 15.87
C GLY A 28 -5.61 15.83 14.61
N ILE A 29 -6.27 16.15 13.49
CA ILE A 29 -6.06 15.54 12.18
C ILE A 29 -5.42 16.57 11.25
N ARG A 30 -4.38 16.16 10.55
CA ARG A 30 -3.68 16.95 9.54
C ARG A 30 -4.42 16.83 8.21
N PRO A 31 -4.53 17.92 7.45
CA PRO A 31 -4.98 17.85 6.07
C PRO A 31 -4.05 16.96 5.24
N GLU A 32 -4.61 16.01 4.50
CA GLU A 32 -3.86 15.18 3.56
C GLU A 32 -4.07 15.63 2.12
N ALA A 33 -3.04 15.43 1.28
CA ALA A 33 -3.16 15.53 -0.16
C ALA A 33 -3.85 14.28 -0.75
N ALA A 34 -4.11 14.28 -2.06
CA ALA A 34 -4.77 13.18 -2.75
C ALA A 34 -6.17 12.86 -2.20
N ILE A 35 -7.10 13.80 -2.36
CA ILE A 35 -8.52 13.63 -2.03
C ILE A 35 -9.31 13.65 -3.34
N SER A 36 -10.06 12.57 -3.61
CA SER A 36 -10.94 12.48 -4.78
C SER A 36 -12.35 13.03 -4.49
N TYR A 37 -12.78 12.99 -3.22
CA TYR A 37 -14.08 13.50 -2.79
C TYR A 37 -14.03 13.94 -1.33
N CYS A 38 -14.76 15.00 -0.98
CA CYS A 38 -14.90 15.45 0.40
C CYS A 38 -16.36 15.80 0.68
N ALA A 39 -16.88 15.34 1.80
CA ALA A 39 -18.21 15.65 2.30
C ALA A 39 -18.12 16.35 3.66
N GLY A 40 -19.00 17.34 3.83
CA GLY A 40 -19.26 18.01 5.09
C GLY A 40 -20.69 17.76 5.54
N LEU A 41 -20.86 17.48 6.83
CA LEU A 41 -22.15 17.43 7.49
C LEU A 41 -22.38 18.78 8.18
N PHE A 42 -23.51 19.42 7.88
CA PHE A 42 -23.89 20.70 8.44
C PHE A 42 -25.06 20.55 9.41
N PHE A 43 -25.02 21.32 10.50
CA PHE A 43 -26.13 21.51 11.43
C PHE A 43 -26.24 23.01 11.69
N GLU A 44 -27.42 23.60 11.43
CA GLU A 44 -27.63 25.06 11.52
C GLU A 44 -26.57 25.86 10.72
N ASP A 45 -26.28 25.43 9.48
CA ASP A 45 -25.26 25.98 8.59
C ASP A 45 -23.81 25.99 9.13
N ARG A 46 -23.55 25.29 10.24
CA ARG A 46 -22.20 25.06 10.75
C ARG A 46 -21.71 23.69 10.32
N LEU A 47 -20.47 23.62 9.85
CA LEU A 47 -19.81 22.34 9.56
C LEU A 47 -19.51 21.62 10.89
N VAL A 48 -20.17 20.48 11.12
CA VAL A 48 -20.10 19.73 12.37
C VAL A 48 -19.38 18.39 12.24
N ALA A 49 -19.33 17.83 11.03
CA ALA A 49 -18.50 16.68 10.70
C ALA A 49 -17.97 16.78 9.27
N THR A 50 -16.83 16.13 8.99
CA THR A 50 -16.27 16.05 7.65
C THR A 50 -15.59 14.71 7.45
N GLY A 51 -15.55 14.24 6.20
CA GLY A 51 -14.78 13.08 5.80
C GLY A 51 -14.45 13.13 4.31
N SER A 52 -13.36 12.48 3.95
CA SER A 52 -12.78 12.51 2.61
C SER A 52 -12.59 11.09 2.07
N LEU A 53 -12.55 10.98 0.75
CA LEU A 53 -12.18 9.75 0.05
C LEU A 53 -10.92 9.98 -0.76
N TYR A 54 -10.07 8.96 -0.78
CA TYR A 54 -9.10 8.75 -1.85
C TYR A 54 -9.42 7.40 -2.49
N GLN A 55 -10.02 7.43 -3.68
CA GLN A 55 -10.62 6.24 -4.31
C GLN A 55 -11.63 5.59 -3.34
N ASN A 56 -11.36 4.36 -2.88
CA ASN A 56 -12.17 3.61 -1.93
C ASN A 56 -11.66 3.66 -0.48
N ILE A 57 -10.69 4.53 -0.18
CA ILE A 57 -10.15 4.72 1.17
C ILE A 57 -10.82 5.93 1.82
N ILE A 58 -11.46 5.72 2.97
CA ILE A 58 -11.96 6.79 3.84
C ILE A 58 -10.80 7.43 4.59
N LYS A 59 -10.71 8.76 4.51
CA LYS A 59 -9.67 9.58 5.10
C LYS A 59 -10.25 10.82 5.79
N CYS A 60 -9.44 11.46 6.63
CA CYS A 60 -9.74 12.79 7.18
C CYS A 60 -11.13 12.90 7.84
N VAL A 61 -11.53 11.88 8.62
CA VAL A 61 -12.82 11.88 9.32
C VAL A 61 -12.69 12.65 10.63
N ALA A 62 -13.41 13.76 10.76
CA ALA A 62 -13.45 14.56 11.98
C ALA A 62 -14.89 14.93 12.34
N VAL A 63 -15.20 14.92 13.64
CA VAL A 63 -16.48 15.36 14.19
C VAL A 63 -16.23 16.34 15.32
N SER A 64 -16.94 17.46 15.25
CA SER A 64 -16.87 18.52 16.24
C SER A 64 -17.24 17.99 17.64
N PRO A 65 -16.57 18.45 18.72
CA PRO A 65 -16.78 17.93 20.07
C PRO A 65 -18.25 17.95 20.53
N ALA A 66 -19.02 18.97 20.14
CA ALA A 66 -20.44 19.13 20.50
C ALA A 66 -21.36 18.05 19.88
N HIS A 67 -20.89 17.35 18.84
CA HIS A 67 -21.67 16.33 18.12
C HIS A 67 -21.03 14.94 18.19
N GLN A 68 -20.00 14.74 19.02
CA GLN A 68 -19.40 13.43 19.27
C GLN A 68 -20.38 12.52 20.06
N GLY A 69 -20.31 11.21 19.78
CA GLY A 69 -21.23 10.22 20.38
C GLY A 69 -22.67 10.28 19.87
N GLY A 70 -22.99 11.22 18.97
CA GLY A 70 -24.29 11.32 18.30
C GLY A 70 -24.32 10.66 16.92
N LYS A 71 -25.39 10.92 16.16
CA LYS A 71 -25.61 10.35 14.82
C LYS A 71 -24.72 10.94 13.71
N ALA A 72 -23.98 12.01 13.97
CA ALA A 72 -23.22 12.75 12.97
C ALA A 72 -22.18 11.87 12.23
N VAL A 73 -21.41 11.08 12.98
CA VAL A 73 -20.44 10.13 12.41
C VAL A 73 -21.14 9.13 11.49
N SER A 74 -22.21 8.50 11.96
CA SER A 74 -22.91 7.44 11.20
C SER A 74 -23.55 7.97 9.92
N ILE A 75 -24.12 9.18 9.93
CA ILE A 75 -24.69 9.83 8.74
C ILE A 75 -23.59 10.10 7.72
N LEU A 76 -22.49 10.73 8.16
CA LEU A 76 -21.35 11.03 7.29
C LEU A 76 -20.74 9.75 6.70
N LEU A 77 -20.45 8.75 7.52
CA LEU A 77 -19.82 7.51 7.07
C LEU A 77 -20.74 6.70 6.14
N SER A 78 -22.05 6.64 6.41
CA SER A 78 -23.02 6.02 5.51
C SER A 78 -22.99 6.67 4.12
N HIS A 79 -22.93 8.00 4.07
CA HIS A 79 -22.83 8.74 2.81
C HIS A 79 -21.53 8.46 2.06
N LEU A 80 -20.39 8.45 2.76
CA LEU A 80 -19.10 8.11 2.15
C LEU A 80 -19.10 6.69 1.58
N LEU A 81 -19.69 5.73 2.31
CA LEU A 81 -19.83 4.34 1.85
C LEU A 81 -20.70 4.23 0.61
N SER A 82 -21.85 4.91 0.57
CA SER A 82 -22.68 4.99 -0.65
C SER A 82 -21.90 5.60 -1.82
N THR A 83 -21.15 6.68 -1.57
CA THR A 83 -20.30 7.31 -2.60
C THR A 83 -19.24 6.35 -3.14
N VAL A 84 -18.60 5.54 -2.30
CA VAL A 84 -17.63 4.52 -2.73
C VAL A 84 -18.29 3.45 -3.61
N MET A 85 -19.48 3.00 -3.25
CA MET A 85 -20.26 2.02 -4.02
C MET A 85 -20.74 2.58 -5.36
N GLU A 86 -21.24 3.82 -5.39
CA GLU A 86 -21.66 4.52 -6.60
C GLU A 86 -20.51 4.73 -7.58
N ASN A 87 -19.29 4.88 -7.08
CA ASN A 87 -18.06 4.93 -7.87
C ASN A 87 -17.57 3.54 -8.33
N GLY A 88 -18.35 2.48 -8.10
CA GLY A 88 -18.09 1.13 -8.61
C GLY A 88 -17.14 0.28 -7.77
N SER A 89 -16.78 0.70 -6.56
CA SER A 89 -15.90 -0.09 -5.68
C SER A 89 -16.70 -1.05 -4.80
N SER A 90 -16.27 -2.31 -4.75
CA SER A 90 -16.88 -3.38 -3.93
C SER A 90 -16.20 -3.58 -2.56
N SER A 91 -15.14 -2.82 -2.30
CA SER A 91 -14.43 -2.74 -1.03
C SER A 91 -14.25 -1.29 -0.62
N CYS A 92 -14.19 -1.06 0.68
CA CYS A 92 -13.88 0.22 1.28
C CYS A 92 -12.92 0.00 2.45
N TYR A 93 -11.93 0.88 2.55
CA TYR A 93 -10.86 0.78 3.53
C TYR A 93 -10.85 2.00 4.43
N VAL A 94 -10.40 1.81 5.67
CA VAL A 94 -10.15 2.93 6.57
C VAL A 94 -8.95 2.63 7.47
N TYR A 95 -8.17 3.68 7.69
CA TYR A 95 -7.10 3.70 8.68
C TYR A 95 -7.53 4.73 9.71
N THR A 96 -7.65 4.31 10.96
CA THR A 96 -8.21 5.16 12.00
C THR A 96 -7.48 4.99 13.31
N LYS A 97 -7.71 5.91 14.24
CA LYS A 97 -7.23 5.75 15.61
C LYS A 97 -8.03 4.64 16.30
N PRO A 98 -7.42 3.83 17.18
CA PRO A 98 -8.09 2.82 17.99
C PRO A 98 -9.42 3.25 18.63
N GLN A 99 -9.49 4.48 19.12
CA GLN A 99 -10.69 5.00 19.79
C GLN A 99 -11.89 5.18 18.84
N ALA A 100 -11.64 5.29 17.53
CA ALA A 100 -12.66 5.45 16.51
C ALA A 100 -13.02 4.13 15.80
N ALA A 101 -12.27 3.04 16.01
CA ALA A 101 -12.50 1.76 15.33
C ALA A 101 -13.92 1.22 15.53
N ARG A 102 -14.44 1.29 16.76
CA ARG A 102 -15.80 0.84 17.11
C ARG A 102 -16.90 1.48 16.25
N SER A 103 -16.76 2.76 15.90
CA SER A 103 -17.75 3.44 15.04
C SER A 103 -17.76 2.90 13.60
N PHE A 104 -16.63 2.36 13.13
CA PHE A 104 -16.56 1.69 11.83
C PHE A 104 -17.04 0.24 11.91
N GLU A 105 -16.80 -0.47 13.01
CA GLU A 105 -17.35 -1.82 13.24
C GLU A 105 -18.88 -1.84 13.18
N GLU A 106 -19.53 -0.86 13.79
CA GLU A 106 -20.99 -0.68 13.75
C GLU A 106 -21.53 -0.48 12.32
N LEU A 107 -20.68 -0.08 11.38
CA LEU A 107 -21.00 0.08 9.95
C LEU A 107 -20.53 -1.10 9.09
N GLY A 108 -20.11 -2.20 9.72
CA GLY A 108 -19.72 -3.44 9.06
C GLY A 108 -18.27 -3.51 8.59
N PHE A 109 -17.40 -2.63 9.10
CA PHE A 109 -15.95 -2.82 8.91
C PHE A 109 -15.42 -3.91 9.85
N SER A 110 -14.46 -4.69 9.35
CA SER A 110 -13.68 -5.64 10.14
C SER A 110 -12.26 -5.13 10.28
N GLU A 111 -11.72 -5.20 11.49
CA GLU A 111 -10.30 -4.92 11.74
C GLU A 111 -9.43 -5.99 11.08
N LEU A 112 -8.44 -5.54 10.31
CA LEU A 112 -7.45 -6.40 9.63
C LEU A 112 -6.12 -6.43 10.38
N ALA A 113 -5.68 -5.29 10.90
CA ALA A 113 -4.45 -5.19 11.69
C ALA A 113 -4.45 -3.91 12.54
N ARG A 114 -3.66 -3.93 13.61
CA ARG A 114 -3.54 -2.85 14.58
C ARG A 114 -2.10 -2.66 15.01
N VAL A 115 -1.67 -1.41 15.12
CA VAL A 115 -0.40 -1.00 15.73
C VAL A 115 -0.71 -0.32 17.05
N ASP A 116 -0.70 -1.11 18.12
CA ASP A 116 -0.93 -0.68 19.51
C ASP A 116 -2.09 0.34 19.64
N ASP A 117 -1.80 1.50 20.25
CA ASP A 117 -2.72 2.62 20.43
C ASP A 117 -2.62 3.67 19.29
N GLN A 118 -1.82 3.40 18.25
CA GLN A 118 -1.51 4.37 17.20
C GLN A 118 -2.46 4.28 16.00
N LEU A 119 -2.75 3.07 15.52
CA LEU A 119 -3.46 2.87 14.25
C LEU A 119 -4.22 1.54 14.18
N VAL A 120 -5.39 1.58 13.55
CA VAL A 120 -6.16 0.40 13.12
C VAL A 120 -6.44 0.49 11.63
N PHE A 121 -6.18 -0.60 10.92
CA PHE A 121 -6.56 -0.77 9.53
C PHE A 121 -7.78 -1.69 9.44
N MET A 122 -8.83 -1.22 8.78
CA MET A 122 -10.10 -1.93 8.68
C MET A 122 -10.62 -1.95 7.24
N GLU A 123 -11.38 -2.99 6.92
CA GLU A 123 -12.00 -3.20 5.62
C GLU A 123 -13.49 -3.48 5.75
N ARG A 124 -14.27 -2.97 4.80
CA ARG A 124 -15.61 -3.45 4.48
C ARG A 124 -15.65 -3.85 3.02
N ALA A 125 -15.84 -5.14 2.74
CA ALA A 125 -15.83 -5.67 1.37
C ALA A 125 -16.75 -6.87 1.22
N ILE A 126 -17.25 -7.11 0.00
CA ILE A 126 -18.07 -8.31 -0.31
C ILE A 126 -17.20 -9.58 -0.30
N TYR A 127 -16.07 -9.56 -1.01
CA TYR A 127 -15.12 -10.67 -1.15
C TYR A 127 -13.69 -10.18 -0.85
N GLY A 128 -13.51 -9.50 0.29
CA GLY A 128 -12.25 -8.85 0.67
C GLY A 128 -11.19 -9.80 1.20
N PHE A 129 -10.56 -9.41 2.32
CA PHE A 129 -9.39 -10.08 2.87
C PHE A 129 -9.60 -11.57 3.13
N PRO A 130 -10.76 -12.05 3.63
CA PRO A 130 -11.00 -13.47 3.78
C PRO A 130 -10.91 -14.27 2.46
N GLN A 131 -11.33 -13.68 1.33
CA GLN A 131 -11.20 -14.33 0.02
C GLN A 131 -9.75 -14.31 -0.46
N TYR A 132 -9.04 -13.20 -0.25
CA TYR A 132 -7.61 -13.09 -0.53
C TYR A 132 -6.81 -14.18 0.18
N LEU A 133 -7.04 -14.39 1.49
CA LEU A 133 -6.39 -15.44 2.27
C LEU A 133 -6.74 -16.84 1.76
N LYS A 134 -8.01 -17.11 1.43
CA LYS A 134 -8.43 -18.40 0.83
C LYS A 134 -7.71 -18.68 -0.48
N ASP A 135 -7.47 -17.67 -1.30
CA ASP A 135 -6.74 -17.85 -2.57
C ASP A 135 -5.25 -18.13 -2.35
N LEU A 136 -4.66 -17.62 -1.26
CA LEU A 136 -3.31 -18.01 -0.81
C LEU A 136 -3.28 -19.44 -0.26
N GLU A 137 -4.27 -19.84 0.54
CA GLU A 137 -4.40 -21.19 1.09
C GLU A 137 -4.50 -22.25 -0.01
N ARG A 138 -5.29 -21.98 -1.06
CA ARG A 138 -5.36 -22.86 -2.26
C ARG A 138 -4.01 -23.02 -2.95
N GLN A 139 -3.11 -22.07 -2.74
CA GLN A 139 -1.77 -22.09 -3.29
C GLN A 139 -0.70 -22.55 -2.29
N ARG A 140 -1.08 -22.98 -1.09
CA ARG A 140 -0.14 -23.53 -0.13
C ARG A 140 0.29 -24.94 -0.53
N VAL A 141 1.58 -25.23 -0.38
CA VAL A 141 2.15 -26.57 -0.54
C VAL A 141 2.74 -27.00 0.81
N PRO A 142 2.63 -28.29 1.21
CA PRO A 142 3.40 -28.82 2.32
C PRO A 142 4.90 -28.56 2.13
N GLY A 143 5.61 -28.32 3.22
CA GLY A 143 7.05 -28.07 3.19
C GLY A 143 7.44 -26.66 3.59
N ARG A 144 8.74 -26.36 3.52
CA ARG A 144 9.27 -25.03 3.89
C ARG A 144 8.89 -23.99 2.83
N ALA A 145 8.04 -23.02 3.20
CA ALA A 145 7.68 -21.92 2.32
C ALA A 145 8.28 -20.57 2.76
N ALA A 146 8.59 -19.73 1.78
CA ALA A 146 9.13 -18.39 1.97
C ALA A 146 8.29 -17.33 1.24
N GLY A 147 8.37 -16.09 1.69
CA GLY A 147 7.73 -14.93 1.09
C GLY A 147 8.72 -13.86 0.63
N ILE A 148 8.50 -13.32 -0.56
CA ILE A 148 9.09 -12.05 -1.04
C ILE A 148 7.96 -11.07 -1.38
N VAL A 149 8.03 -9.83 -0.91
CA VAL A 149 7.18 -8.72 -1.38
C VAL A 149 8.07 -7.72 -2.11
N MET A 150 7.67 -7.30 -3.31
CA MET A 150 8.42 -6.33 -4.11
C MET A 150 7.51 -5.39 -4.89
N ASN A 151 7.96 -4.15 -5.07
CA ASN A 151 7.32 -3.24 -6.02
C ASN A 151 7.67 -3.61 -7.47
N ALA A 152 8.94 -3.95 -7.76
CA ALA A 152 9.40 -4.30 -9.10
C ALA A 152 9.08 -3.22 -10.17
N ASN A 153 9.52 -1.99 -9.93
CA ASN A 153 9.22 -0.81 -10.76
C ASN A 153 10.45 -0.25 -11.52
N PRO A 154 11.04 -0.95 -12.50
CA PRO A 154 10.65 -2.26 -13.04
C PRO A 154 11.30 -3.44 -12.30
N PHE A 155 11.00 -4.67 -12.75
CA PHE A 155 11.70 -5.88 -12.32
C PHE A 155 13.16 -5.82 -12.79
N THR A 156 14.11 -6.21 -11.93
CA THR A 156 15.56 -6.04 -12.17
C THR A 156 16.30 -7.34 -11.89
N LEU A 157 17.57 -7.43 -12.30
CA LEU A 157 18.41 -8.58 -11.96
C LEU A 157 18.59 -8.73 -10.45
N GLY A 158 18.56 -7.63 -9.68
CA GLY A 158 18.55 -7.68 -8.22
C GLY A 158 17.30 -8.36 -7.66
N HIS A 159 16.11 -8.05 -8.18
CA HIS A 159 14.87 -8.73 -7.78
C HIS A 159 14.90 -10.23 -8.17
N ARG A 160 15.39 -10.53 -9.38
CA ARG A 160 15.53 -11.91 -9.86
C ARG A 160 16.49 -12.72 -8.98
N TYR A 161 17.63 -12.15 -8.62
CA TYR A 161 18.59 -12.77 -7.70
C TYR A 161 17.95 -13.09 -6.34
N LEU A 162 17.22 -12.13 -5.75
CA LEU A 162 16.51 -12.34 -4.48
C LEU A 162 15.53 -13.51 -4.58
N ALA A 163 14.75 -13.58 -5.67
CA ALA A 163 13.83 -14.68 -5.94
C ALA A 163 14.55 -16.02 -6.15
N GLU A 164 15.63 -16.06 -6.93
CA GLU A 164 16.42 -17.28 -7.17
C GLU A 164 17.06 -17.81 -5.89
N ARG A 165 17.58 -16.92 -5.03
CA ARG A 165 18.12 -17.28 -3.71
C ARG A 165 17.06 -17.89 -2.80
N ALA A 166 15.92 -17.22 -2.65
CA ALA A 166 14.84 -17.71 -1.80
C ALA A 166 14.22 -19.00 -2.35
N ALA A 167 14.04 -19.12 -3.66
CA ALA A 167 13.51 -20.33 -4.30
C ALA A 167 14.45 -21.53 -4.14
N ARG A 168 15.76 -21.34 -4.19
CA ARG A 168 16.73 -22.43 -3.97
C ARG A 168 16.75 -22.92 -2.52
N GLU A 169 16.44 -22.03 -1.57
CA GLU A 169 16.50 -22.32 -0.14
C GLU A 169 15.16 -22.77 0.43
N ASN A 170 14.09 -22.89 -0.36
CA ASN A 170 12.75 -23.23 0.15
C ASN A 170 12.01 -24.12 -0.86
N GLU A 171 11.09 -24.95 -0.37
CA GLU A 171 10.29 -25.85 -1.24
C GLU A 171 9.25 -25.06 -2.03
N THR A 172 8.78 -23.93 -1.50
CA THR A 172 7.90 -23.00 -2.22
C THR A 172 8.27 -21.56 -1.90
N LEU A 173 8.26 -20.70 -2.92
CA LEU A 173 8.41 -19.25 -2.76
C LEU A 173 7.13 -18.56 -3.22
N HIS A 174 6.50 -17.82 -2.32
CA HIS A 174 5.42 -16.89 -2.63
C HIS A 174 6.01 -15.50 -2.92
N LEU A 175 5.82 -15.05 -4.15
CA LEU A 175 6.34 -13.79 -4.67
C LEU A 175 5.19 -12.80 -4.86
N PHE A 176 5.07 -11.85 -3.94
CA PHE A 176 4.03 -10.82 -3.93
C PHE A 176 4.50 -9.55 -4.65
N VAL A 177 3.72 -9.11 -5.63
CA VAL A 177 3.99 -7.90 -6.42
C VAL A 177 2.95 -6.85 -6.09
N LEU A 178 3.41 -5.66 -5.65
CA LEU A 178 2.51 -4.59 -5.20
C LEU A 178 1.47 -4.24 -6.27
N SER A 179 0.21 -4.08 -5.88
CA SER A 179 -0.89 -3.74 -6.79
C SER A 179 -1.11 -2.24 -7.01
N GLU A 180 -0.36 -1.36 -6.34
CA GLU A 180 -0.54 0.10 -6.47
C GLU A 180 -0.23 0.65 -7.88
N GLU A 181 -0.99 1.68 -8.29
CA GLU A 181 -0.83 2.35 -9.59
C GLU A 181 -0.02 3.66 -9.52
N LEU A 182 0.67 3.92 -8.41
CA LEU A 182 1.49 5.13 -8.20
C LEU A 182 2.96 4.95 -8.66
N SER A 183 3.26 3.85 -9.33
CA SER A 183 4.57 3.50 -9.85
C SER A 183 4.74 3.99 -11.30
N ALA A 184 6.00 4.06 -11.77
CA ALA A 184 6.31 4.44 -13.15
C ALA A 184 5.82 3.37 -14.13
N PHE A 185 5.91 2.11 -13.73
CA PHE A 185 5.38 0.96 -14.44
C PHE A 185 4.00 0.59 -13.86
N PRO A 186 2.97 0.41 -14.71
CA PRO A 186 1.64 -0.02 -14.29
C PRO A 186 1.66 -1.34 -13.52
N ALA A 187 0.72 -1.54 -12.59
CA ALA A 187 0.73 -2.73 -11.73
C ALA A 187 0.64 -4.04 -12.53
N ALA A 188 -0.25 -4.09 -13.54
CA ALA A 188 -0.39 -5.24 -14.42
C ALA A 188 0.91 -5.54 -15.19
N THR A 189 1.61 -4.50 -15.66
CA THR A 189 2.92 -4.65 -16.31
C THR A 189 3.95 -5.21 -15.36
N ARG A 190 4.08 -4.65 -14.14
CA ARG A 190 5.05 -5.14 -13.15
C ARG A 190 4.82 -6.60 -12.80
N LEU A 191 3.56 -7.00 -12.58
CA LEU A 191 3.18 -8.38 -12.30
C LEU A 191 3.58 -9.33 -13.45
N GLU A 192 3.33 -8.94 -14.69
CA GLU A 192 3.69 -9.75 -15.87
C GLU A 192 5.21 -9.87 -16.06
N LEU A 193 5.95 -8.77 -15.86
CA LEU A 193 7.41 -8.78 -15.94
C LEU A 193 8.04 -9.72 -14.91
N VAL A 194 7.48 -9.73 -13.69
CA VAL A 194 7.89 -10.65 -12.62
C VAL A 194 7.55 -12.09 -13.00
N ARG A 195 6.32 -12.39 -13.44
CA ARG A 195 5.89 -13.74 -13.85
C ARG A 195 6.81 -14.33 -14.92
N ARG A 196 7.08 -13.58 -15.99
CA ARG A 196 8.02 -14.00 -17.04
C ARG A 196 9.45 -14.12 -16.54
N GLY A 197 9.86 -13.19 -15.68
CA GLY A 197 11.22 -13.11 -15.16
C GLY A 197 11.61 -14.24 -14.20
N VAL A 198 10.63 -14.95 -13.65
CA VAL A 198 10.82 -16.10 -12.74
C VAL A 198 10.25 -17.41 -13.28
N GLN A 199 9.82 -17.46 -14.54
CA GLN A 199 9.14 -18.64 -15.12
C GLN A 199 10.00 -19.91 -15.09
N HIS A 200 11.32 -19.77 -15.06
CA HIS A 200 12.29 -20.87 -14.99
C HIS A 200 12.39 -21.50 -13.59
N LEU A 201 11.75 -20.90 -12.58
CA LEU A 201 11.73 -21.36 -11.20
C LEU A 201 10.40 -22.08 -10.91
N PRO A 202 10.37 -23.42 -10.93
CA PRO A 202 9.12 -24.18 -10.90
C PRO A 202 8.39 -24.11 -9.55
N ASN A 203 9.08 -23.71 -8.49
CA ASN A 203 8.56 -23.63 -7.12
C ASN A 203 8.16 -22.20 -6.71
N VAL A 204 8.06 -21.26 -7.67
CA VAL A 204 7.68 -19.88 -7.41
C VAL A 204 6.22 -19.64 -7.77
N ARG A 205 5.46 -19.06 -6.84
CA ARG A 205 4.05 -18.67 -7.00
C ARG A 205 3.96 -17.16 -6.95
N VAL A 206 3.48 -16.54 -8.03
CA VAL A 206 3.43 -15.06 -8.15
C VAL A 206 2.03 -14.54 -7.89
N HIS A 207 1.91 -13.62 -6.94
CA HIS A 207 0.65 -13.07 -6.46
C HIS A 207 0.63 -11.54 -6.59
N PRO A 208 -0.49 -10.93 -6.99
CA PRO A 208 -0.73 -9.53 -6.67
C PRO A 208 -0.92 -9.38 -5.15
N THR A 209 -0.59 -8.22 -4.59
CA THR A 209 -0.87 -7.93 -3.17
C THR A 209 -2.32 -7.57 -2.90
N GLY A 210 -3.03 -7.09 -3.93
CA GLY A 210 -4.25 -6.31 -3.70
C GLY A 210 -3.94 -5.13 -2.79
N ASP A 211 -4.87 -4.82 -1.89
CA ASP A 211 -4.76 -3.70 -0.96
C ASP A 211 -4.12 -4.08 0.39
N TYR A 212 -3.62 -5.32 0.54
CA TYR A 212 -3.22 -5.91 1.83
C TYR A 212 -1.71 -5.91 2.10
N MET A 213 -0.91 -5.32 1.23
CA MET A 213 0.50 -5.03 1.49
C MET A 213 0.80 -3.66 0.89
N VAL A 214 0.87 -2.66 1.75
CA VAL A 214 0.59 -1.27 1.36
C VAL A 214 1.89 -0.56 1.00
N SER A 215 1.86 0.25 -0.05
CA SER A 215 2.99 1.12 -0.35
C SER A 215 2.95 2.36 0.54
N ALA A 216 4.13 2.97 0.77
CA ALA A 216 4.20 4.23 1.53
C ALA A 216 3.40 5.38 0.91
N LYS A 217 3.04 5.28 -0.39
CA LYS A 217 2.35 6.35 -1.10
C LYS A 217 0.83 6.35 -0.87
N THR A 218 0.25 5.22 -0.49
CA THR A 218 -1.19 5.12 -0.21
C THR A 218 -1.51 5.09 1.28
N PHE A 219 -0.49 4.87 2.12
CA PHE A 219 -0.61 4.84 3.57
C PHE A 219 -1.02 6.22 4.15
N PRO A 220 -2.17 6.33 4.82
CA PRO A 220 -2.58 7.58 5.45
C PRO A 220 -1.77 7.85 6.72
N SER A 221 -1.26 9.07 6.80
CA SER A 221 -0.40 9.61 7.87
C SER A 221 -1.05 10.78 8.61
N TYR A 222 -2.28 11.15 8.26
CA TYR A 222 -2.95 12.37 8.71
C TYR A 222 -3.15 12.50 10.23
N PHE A 223 -2.99 11.44 11.03
CA PHE A 223 -3.03 11.52 12.50
C PHE A 223 -1.67 11.30 13.18
N LEU A 224 -0.60 11.07 12.41
CA LEU A 224 0.76 10.84 12.91
C LEU A 224 1.57 12.14 12.88
N LYS A 225 2.51 12.29 13.82
CA LYS A 225 3.16 13.59 14.09
C LYS A 225 4.43 13.82 13.29
N GLU A 226 5.15 12.79 12.88
CA GLU A 226 6.47 12.90 12.26
C GLU A 226 6.65 11.86 11.15
N ASP A 227 7.38 12.20 10.09
CA ASP A 227 7.59 11.30 8.93
C ASP A 227 8.26 9.97 9.31
N VAL A 228 9.17 10.01 10.29
CA VAL A 228 9.80 8.80 10.84
C VAL A 228 8.78 7.93 11.57
N GLN A 229 7.88 8.54 12.35
CA GLN A 229 6.79 7.82 13.01
C GLN A 229 5.85 7.19 11.97
N VAL A 230 5.52 7.91 10.90
CA VAL A 230 4.71 7.39 9.79
C VAL A 230 5.33 6.14 9.19
N ALA A 231 6.61 6.22 8.82
CA ALA A 231 7.33 5.10 8.24
C ALA A 231 7.38 3.89 9.18
N LYS A 232 7.62 4.10 10.49
CA LYS A 232 7.62 3.03 11.50
C LYS A 232 6.25 2.37 11.64
N VAL A 233 5.18 3.17 11.79
CA VAL A 233 3.81 2.65 11.97
C VAL A 233 3.37 1.89 10.71
N GLN A 234 3.67 2.40 9.52
CA GLN A 234 3.39 1.69 8.28
C GLN A 234 4.12 0.33 8.24
N ALA A 235 5.43 0.33 8.46
CA ALA A 235 6.23 -0.89 8.42
C ALA A 235 5.75 -1.93 9.44
N THR A 236 5.38 -1.47 10.63
CA THR A 236 4.84 -2.30 11.70
C THR A 236 3.48 -2.89 11.30
N LEU A 237 2.58 -2.07 10.75
CA LEU A 237 1.27 -2.54 10.29
C LEU A 237 1.40 -3.60 9.19
N ASP A 238 2.21 -3.33 8.16
CA ASP A 238 2.44 -4.27 7.07
C ASP A 238 3.02 -5.59 7.59
N ALA A 239 3.98 -5.52 8.52
CA ALA A 239 4.58 -6.70 9.13
C ALA A 239 3.58 -7.49 9.99
N ILE A 240 2.71 -6.82 10.76
CA ILE A 240 1.67 -7.47 11.57
C ILE A 240 0.67 -8.18 10.66
N LEU A 241 0.14 -7.49 9.65
CA LEU A 241 -0.79 -8.06 8.69
C LEU A 241 -0.18 -9.26 7.96
N PHE A 242 1.09 -9.17 7.58
CA PHE A 242 1.81 -10.29 6.98
C PHE A 242 1.97 -11.47 7.96
N ARG A 243 2.43 -11.21 9.18
CA ARG A 243 2.71 -12.24 10.20
C ARG A 243 1.45 -12.98 10.63
N ASP A 244 0.37 -12.26 10.88
CA ASP A 244 -0.81 -12.81 11.56
C ASP A 244 -1.78 -13.47 10.58
N HIS A 245 -1.76 -13.08 9.31
CA HIS A 245 -2.76 -13.53 8.34
C HIS A 245 -2.16 -14.12 7.07
N ILE A 246 -1.30 -13.37 6.38
CA ILE A 246 -0.82 -13.76 5.05
C ILE A 246 0.15 -14.95 5.14
N ALA A 247 1.11 -14.89 6.07
CA ALA A 247 2.08 -15.94 6.25
C ALA A 247 1.44 -17.28 6.67
N PRO A 248 0.52 -17.33 7.66
CA PRO A 248 -0.23 -18.55 7.98
C PRO A 248 -1.03 -19.12 6.81
N ALA A 249 -1.73 -18.26 6.05
CA ALA A 249 -2.53 -18.67 4.90
C ALA A 249 -1.67 -19.33 3.81
N ALA A 250 -0.51 -18.75 3.51
CA ALA A 250 0.44 -19.28 2.53
C ALA A 250 1.40 -20.34 3.10
N GLY A 251 1.40 -20.60 4.41
CA GLY A 251 2.35 -21.49 5.08
C GLY A 251 3.79 -20.95 5.15
N ILE A 252 3.97 -19.64 5.01
CA ILE A 252 5.28 -18.99 4.96
C ILE A 252 5.90 -18.94 6.36
N THR A 253 7.13 -19.44 6.47
CA THR A 253 7.91 -19.39 7.72
C THR A 253 9.17 -18.54 7.58
N ARG A 254 9.54 -18.15 6.36
CA ARG A 254 10.68 -17.28 6.08
C ARG A 254 10.28 -16.07 5.24
N ARG A 255 10.84 -14.90 5.52
CA ARG A 255 10.65 -13.69 4.72
C ARG A 255 12.00 -13.20 4.23
N TYR A 256 12.14 -13.04 2.91
CA TYR A 256 13.38 -12.55 2.30
C TYR A 256 13.25 -11.09 1.88
N VAL A 257 14.21 -10.27 2.28
CA VAL A 257 14.29 -8.84 1.91
C VAL A 257 15.69 -8.49 1.45
N GLY A 258 15.80 -7.47 0.61
CA GLY A 258 17.10 -6.90 0.25
C GLY A 258 17.60 -5.97 1.36
N GLU A 259 18.91 -5.84 1.47
CA GLU A 259 19.51 -4.78 2.27
C GLU A 259 19.28 -3.41 1.59
N GLU A 260 19.07 -2.37 2.39
CA GLU A 260 18.88 -1.00 1.91
C GLU A 260 19.70 0.01 2.73
N PRO A 261 21.04 -0.08 2.73
CA PRO A 261 21.88 0.77 3.60
C PRO A 261 21.88 2.24 3.18
N LEU A 262 21.42 2.56 1.97
CA LEU A 262 21.37 3.91 1.41
C LEU A 262 20.00 4.60 1.58
N SER A 263 19.03 3.92 2.21
CA SER A 263 17.67 4.44 2.41
C SER A 263 17.27 4.32 3.88
N PRO A 264 17.40 5.40 4.68
CA PRO A 264 17.04 5.37 6.11
C PRO A 264 15.61 4.88 6.38
N VAL A 265 14.66 5.25 5.51
CA VAL A 265 13.26 4.81 5.60
C VAL A 265 13.14 3.29 5.41
N THR A 266 13.90 2.73 4.49
CA THR A 266 13.83 1.29 4.19
C THR A 266 14.62 0.46 5.21
N GLN A 267 15.69 1.01 5.77
CA GLN A 267 16.35 0.42 6.94
C GLN A 267 15.39 0.35 8.13
N LEU A 268 14.69 1.44 8.45
CA LEU A 268 13.66 1.46 9.50
C LEU A 268 12.55 0.43 9.25
N TYR A 269 12.19 0.24 7.97
CA TYR A 269 11.21 -0.77 7.57
C TYR A 269 11.71 -2.19 7.88
N ASN A 270 12.96 -2.50 7.56
CA ASN A 270 13.60 -3.79 7.90
C ASN A 270 13.73 -4.01 9.41
N GLU A 271 14.08 -2.96 10.16
CA GLU A 271 14.15 -3.01 11.64
C GLU A 271 12.78 -3.30 12.25
N SER A 272 11.72 -2.60 11.80
CA SER A 272 10.35 -2.81 12.26
C SER A 272 9.84 -4.22 11.94
N MET A 273 10.14 -4.73 10.73
CA MET A 273 9.83 -6.13 10.38
C MET A 273 10.55 -7.12 11.28
N LYS A 274 11.82 -6.89 11.58
CA LYS A 274 12.61 -7.77 12.46
C LYS A 274 12.01 -7.85 13.87
N GLU A 275 11.58 -6.71 14.41
CA GLU A 275 10.88 -6.63 15.70
C GLU A 275 9.58 -7.45 15.68
N VAL A 276 8.72 -7.21 14.68
CA VAL A 276 7.40 -7.84 14.58
C VAL A 276 7.48 -9.35 14.33
N PHE A 277 8.43 -9.80 13.51
CA PHE A 277 8.60 -11.21 13.13
C PHE A 277 9.32 -12.06 14.17
N HIS A 278 9.90 -11.46 15.22
CA HIS A 278 10.66 -12.16 16.23
C HIS A 278 9.92 -13.39 16.79
N GLY A 279 10.48 -14.58 16.58
CA GLY A 279 9.93 -15.86 17.04
C GLY A 279 8.78 -16.43 16.18
N ALA A 280 8.31 -15.72 15.16
CA ALA A 280 7.20 -16.15 14.29
C ALA A 280 7.65 -16.41 12.84
N ILE A 281 8.50 -15.54 12.28
CA ILE A 281 8.99 -15.63 10.90
C ILE A 281 10.50 -15.38 10.88
N ASP A 282 11.24 -16.24 10.19
CA ASP A 282 12.68 -16.07 9.99
C ASP A 282 12.94 -15.01 8.89
N LEU A 283 13.37 -13.82 9.31
CA LEU A 283 13.68 -12.71 8.41
C LEU A 283 15.11 -12.83 7.88
N VAL A 284 15.24 -13.09 6.58
CA VAL A 284 16.51 -13.21 5.88
C VAL A 284 16.77 -11.93 5.08
N ILE A 285 17.79 -11.18 5.48
CA ILE A 285 18.23 -9.96 4.79
C ILE A 285 19.43 -10.32 3.90
N LEU A 286 19.29 -10.13 2.58
CA LEU A 286 20.37 -10.41 1.63
C LEU A 286 21.10 -9.13 1.21
N PRO A 287 22.44 -9.16 1.12
CA PRO A 287 23.22 -8.05 0.56
C PRO A 287 22.76 -7.70 -0.86
N ARG A 288 22.89 -6.43 -1.23
CA ARG A 288 22.53 -6.00 -2.59
C ARG A 288 23.46 -6.57 -3.64
N VAL A 289 22.88 -6.85 -4.81
CA VAL A 289 23.64 -7.26 -6.00
C VAL A 289 24.26 -6.05 -6.66
N GLU A 290 25.54 -6.14 -6.97
CA GLU A 290 26.30 -5.12 -7.67
C GLU A 290 26.68 -5.56 -9.09
N GLN A 291 26.82 -4.57 -9.98
CA GLN A 291 27.31 -4.75 -11.33
C GLN A 291 28.20 -3.56 -11.71
N GLY A 292 29.45 -3.83 -12.08
CA GLY A 292 30.44 -2.80 -12.35
C GLY A 292 30.67 -1.86 -11.15
N GLY A 293 30.67 -2.40 -9.93
CA GLY A 293 30.84 -1.65 -8.68
C GLY A 293 29.66 -0.76 -8.28
N ASN A 294 28.52 -0.86 -8.97
CA ASN A 294 27.32 -0.11 -8.66
C ASN A 294 26.15 -1.05 -8.37
N VAL A 295 25.39 -0.73 -7.33
CA VAL A 295 24.19 -1.46 -6.93
C VAL A 295 23.16 -1.50 -8.08
N ILE A 296 22.62 -2.69 -8.35
CA ILE A 296 21.48 -2.87 -9.25
C ILE A 296 20.23 -2.39 -8.52
N SER A 297 19.58 -1.33 -9.02
CA SER A 297 18.35 -0.81 -8.44
C SER A 297 17.34 -0.38 -9.51
N ALA A 298 16.06 -0.53 -9.20
CA ALA A 298 14.98 -0.10 -10.09
C ALA A 298 15.00 1.42 -10.34
N SER A 299 15.41 2.23 -9.36
CA SER A 299 15.56 3.67 -9.52
C SER A 299 16.63 4.01 -10.57
N ARG A 300 17.79 3.35 -10.54
CA ARG A 300 18.85 3.52 -11.54
C ARG A 300 18.37 3.16 -12.95
N VAL A 301 17.58 2.09 -13.09
CA VAL A 301 16.95 1.73 -14.37
C VAL A 301 16.06 2.87 -14.86
N ARG A 302 15.16 3.38 -14.02
CA ARG A 302 14.29 4.51 -14.40
C ARG A 302 15.09 5.77 -14.78
N ASP A 303 16.18 6.07 -14.07
CA ASP A 303 17.04 7.21 -14.38
C ASP A 303 17.72 7.08 -15.76
N LEU A 304 18.19 5.87 -16.12
CA LEU A 304 18.73 5.60 -17.46
C LEU A 304 17.66 5.79 -18.55
N LEU A 305 16.44 5.30 -18.32
CA LEU A 305 15.32 5.45 -19.26
C LEU A 305 14.95 6.92 -19.48
N ARG A 306 14.92 7.74 -18.42
CA ARG A 306 14.70 9.20 -18.53
C ARG A 306 15.80 9.90 -19.34
N ARG A 307 17.03 9.36 -19.35
CA ARG A 307 18.16 9.90 -20.12
C ARG A 307 18.28 9.32 -21.53
N GLY A 308 17.31 8.51 -21.97
CA GLY A 308 17.35 7.85 -23.28
C GLY A 308 18.37 6.71 -23.41
N LYS A 309 18.92 6.23 -22.28
CA LYS A 309 19.98 5.22 -22.23
C LYS A 309 19.42 3.81 -22.06
N THR A 310 18.47 3.41 -22.92
CA THR A 310 17.78 2.10 -22.81
C THR A 310 18.73 0.91 -22.99
N GLU A 311 19.74 1.03 -23.86
CA GLU A 311 20.74 -0.03 -24.04
C GLU A 311 21.57 -0.25 -22.77
N GLU A 312 21.92 0.81 -22.02
CA GLU A 312 22.61 0.66 -20.73
C GLU A 312 21.69 0.01 -19.68
N ALA A 313 20.37 0.24 -19.75
CA ALA A 313 19.41 -0.38 -18.85
C ALA A 313 19.30 -1.90 -19.05
N LYS A 314 19.62 -2.41 -20.25
CA LYS A 314 19.66 -3.86 -20.57
C LYS A 314 20.52 -4.63 -19.58
N GLU A 315 21.64 -4.06 -19.17
CA GLU A 315 22.58 -4.72 -18.28
C GLU A 315 22.02 -4.94 -16.87
N LEU A 316 21.02 -4.15 -16.45
CA LEU A 316 20.50 -4.15 -15.07
C LEU A 316 19.20 -4.96 -14.91
N VAL A 317 18.62 -5.43 -16.00
CA VAL A 317 17.28 -6.04 -16.02
C VAL A 317 17.29 -7.42 -16.70
N PRO A 318 16.38 -8.34 -16.31
CA PRO A 318 16.22 -9.60 -17.02
C PRO A 318 15.65 -9.39 -18.42
N GLU A 319 15.82 -10.40 -19.29
CA GLU A 319 15.28 -10.40 -20.65
C GLU A 319 13.77 -10.08 -20.70
N SER A 320 12.99 -10.58 -19.74
CA SER A 320 11.55 -10.28 -19.66
C SER A 320 11.25 -8.78 -19.60
N THR A 321 12.08 -8.03 -18.86
CA THR A 321 11.95 -6.58 -18.72
C THR A 321 12.53 -5.88 -19.93
N TYR A 322 13.69 -6.31 -20.42
CA TYR A 322 14.30 -5.68 -21.60
C TYR A 322 13.40 -5.78 -22.84
N ALA A 323 12.82 -6.95 -23.09
CA ALA A 323 11.88 -7.18 -24.18
C ALA A 323 10.66 -6.24 -24.09
N TYR A 324 10.17 -5.94 -22.89
CA TYR A 324 9.13 -4.94 -22.69
C TYR A 324 9.61 -3.52 -22.99
N LEU A 325 10.79 -3.12 -22.49
CA LEU A 325 11.34 -1.77 -22.70
C LEU A 325 11.48 -1.41 -24.19
N ILE A 326 11.76 -2.39 -25.06
CA ILE A 326 11.88 -2.18 -26.52
C ILE A 326 10.56 -2.37 -27.29
N SER A 327 9.49 -2.83 -26.63
CA SER A 327 8.15 -2.98 -27.23
C SER A 327 7.51 -1.62 -27.50
N PRO A 328 6.45 -1.54 -28.33
CA PRO A 328 5.67 -0.31 -28.52
C PRO A 328 5.17 0.28 -27.19
N GLU A 329 4.66 -0.56 -26.30
CA GLU A 329 4.13 -0.16 -24.99
C GLU A 329 5.24 0.36 -24.07
N GLY A 330 6.39 -0.33 -24.02
CA GLY A 330 7.54 0.12 -23.23
C GLY A 330 8.12 1.42 -23.75
N LYS A 331 8.22 1.60 -25.07
CA LYS A 331 8.66 2.86 -25.70
C LYS A 331 7.72 4.02 -25.36
N ALA A 332 6.40 3.80 -25.40
CA ALA A 332 5.42 4.81 -25.00
C ALA A 332 5.56 5.20 -23.50
N LEU A 333 5.79 4.21 -22.63
CA LEU A 333 6.06 4.45 -21.22
C LEU A 333 7.36 5.25 -21.02
N ILE A 334 8.43 4.90 -21.72
CA ILE A 334 9.72 5.60 -21.64
C ILE A 334 9.57 7.07 -22.09
N GLN A 335 8.82 7.33 -23.17
CA GLN A 335 8.53 8.69 -23.61
C GLN A 335 7.80 9.49 -22.54
N LYS A 336 6.81 8.90 -21.87
CA LYS A 336 6.12 9.54 -20.74
C LYS A 336 7.10 9.86 -19.60
N LEU A 337 7.98 8.92 -19.23
CA LEU A 337 8.98 9.15 -18.19
C LEU A 337 9.96 10.28 -18.53
N GLN A 338 10.28 10.46 -19.81
CA GLN A 338 11.15 11.54 -20.29
C GLN A 338 10.47 12.91 -20.29
N GLN A 339 9.14 12.96 -20.36
CA GLN A 339 8.36 14.20 -20.30
C GLN A 339 8.08 14.65 -18.86
N GLU A 340 8.10 13.71 -17.91
CA GLU A 340 7.84 13.96 -16.48
C GLU A 340 9.09 14.34 -15.67
N GLY A 341 10.29 14.25 -16.26
CA GLY A 341 11.58 14.50 -15.61
C GLY A 341 12.26 15.78 -16.05
#